data_AF-A0A8D8XJG4-F1
#
_entry.id   AF-A0A8D8XJG4-F1
#
_cell.length_a   1.000
_cell.length_b   1.000
_cell.length_c   1.000
_cell.angle_alpha   90.00
_cell.angle_beta   90.00
_cell.angle_gamma   90.00
#
_symmetry.space_group_name_H-M   'P 1'
#
loop_
_entity.id
_entity.type
_entity.pdbx_description
1 polymer ?
#
loop_
_entity_poly.entity_id
_entity_poly.type
_entity_poly.pdbx_seq_one_letter_code
_entity_poly.pdbx_strand_id
1 'polypeptide(L)'
;MGDFNCDLNINNLNSTRFKNLINSVNMKILPSKTTFHLPNYDSLLDLTIVKLPKKVQYYEQVSAPGFSHHDLIFMAYQFGNIKYSILSIQLEKSGSGTSVI
;
A
#
# COMPACT_ATOMS: atom_id res chain seq x y z
N MET A 1 2.26 4.41 9.66
CA MET A 1 2.59 3.03 10.06
C MET A 1 2.63 3.02 11.56
N GLY A 2 2.09 1.98 12.20
CA GLY A 2 2.15 1.84 13.65
C GLY A 2 1.01 0.99 14.18
N ASP A 3 1.00 0.82 15.49
CA ASP A 3 -0.02 0.09 16.24
C ASP A 3 -1.27 0.96 16.43
N PHE A 4 -2.40 0.48 15.92
CA PHE A 4 -3.70 1.16 16.05
C PHE A 4 -4.57 0.58 17.16
N ASN A 5 -4.15 -0.51 17.81
CA ASN A 5 -4.93 -1.24 18.82
C ASN A 5 -6.37 -1.54 18.35
N CYS A 6 -6.55 -1.74 17.04
CA CYS A 6 -7.83 -2.01 16.40
C CYS A 6 -7.70 -3.23 15.51
N ASP A 7 -8.14 -4.38 16.03
CA ASP A 7 -8.03 -5.66 15.34
C ASP A 7 -8.90 -5.71 14.08
N LEU A 8 -8.26 -5.70 12.91
CA LEU A 8 -8.96 -5.74 11.62
C LEU A 8 -9.37 -7.15 11.18
N ASN A 9 -8.93 -8.20 11.88
CA ASN A 9 -9.41 -9.57 11.64
C ASN A 9 -10.83 -9.77 12.16
N ILE A 10 -11.23 -8.98 13.16
CA ILE A 10 -12.56 -9.04 13.76
C ILE A 10 -13.44 -8.00 13.11
N ASN A 11 -14.63 -8.39 12.66
CA ASN A 11 -15.64 -7.46 12.14
C ASN A 11 -16.56 -6.99 13.27
N ASN A 12 -16.11 -6.01 14.05
CA ASN A 12 -16.89 -5.39 15.12
C ASN A 12 -17.13 -3.89 14.83
N LEU A 13 -17.85 -3.21 15.73
CA LEU A 13 -18.17 -1.80 15.57
C LEU A 13 -16.90 -0.92 15.49
N ASN A 14 -15.85 -1.27 16.25
CA ASN A 14 -14.60 -0.51 16.27
C ASN A 14 -13.85 -0.63 14.94
N SER A 15 -13.63 -1.85 14.45
CA SER A 15 -12.94 -2.07 13.17
C SER A 15 -13.74 -1.52 11.98
N THR A 16 -15.08 -1.55 12.05
CA THR A 16 -15.95 -0.93 11.05
C THR A 16 -15.83 0.60 11.05
N ARG A 17 -15.92 1.24 12.23
CA ARG A 17 -15.74 2.70 12.35
C ARG A 17 -14.36 3.14 11.92
N PHE A 18 -13.33 2.37 12.26
CA PHE A 18 -11.96 2.63 11.86
C PHE A 18 -11.81 2.58 10.33
N LYS A 19 -12.28 1.50 9.68
CA LYS A 19 -12.27 1.39 8.21
C LYS A 19 -13.03 2.56 7.55
N ASN A 20 -14.19 2.94 8.10
CA ASN A 20 -14.96 4.08 7.61
C ASN A 20 -14.21 5.41 7.75
N LEU A 21 -13.52 5.65 8.87
CA LEU A 21 -12.69 6.83 9.08
C LEU A 21 -11.59 6.92 8.00
N ILE A 22 -10.83 5.84 7.81
CA ILE A 22 -9.75 5.80 6.81
C ILE A 22 -10.29 6.05 5.39
N ASN A 23 -11.44 5.46 5.07
CA ASN A 23 -12.12 5.69 3.79
C ASN A 23 -12.59 7.14 3.63
N SER A 24 -13.10 7.77 4.69
CA SER A 24 -13.61 9.15 4.65
C SER A 24 -12.53 10.18 4.32
N VAL A 25 -11.28 9.93 4.74
CA VAL A 25 -10.12 10.78 4.42
C VAL A 25 -9.42 10.36 3.12
N ASN A 26 -10.04 9.44 2.35
CA ASN A 26 -9.55 8.89 1.10
C ASN A 26 -8.10 8.39 1.25
N MET A 27 -7.83 7.64 2.32
CA MET A 27 -6.59 6.89 2.52
C MET A 27 -6.87 5.40 2.31
N LYS A 28 -5.82 4.61 2.12
CA LYS A 28 -5.91 3.16 1.96
C LYS A 28 -5.02 2.45 2.98
N ILE A 29 -5.55 1.39 3.57
CA ILE A 29 -4.77 0.45 4.36
C ILE A 29 -4.10 -0.52 3.38
N LEU A 30 -2.78 -0.69 3.47
CA LEU A 30 -2.09 -1.71 2.70
C LEU A 30 -2.41 -3.10 3.27
N PRO A 31 -2.60 -4.11 2.39
CA PRO A 31 -2.79 -5.48 2.84
C PRO A 31 -1.66 -5.94 3.77
N SER A 32 -2.00 -6.57 4.88
CA SER A 32 -1.07 -7.17 5.84
C SER A 32 -1.77 -8.39 6.44
N LYS A 33 -0.97 -9.34 6.96
CA LYS A 33 -1.45 -10.47 7.76
C LYS A 33 -1.57 -10.02 9.22
N THR A 34 -1.93 -10.94 10.12
CA THR A 34 -1.80 -10.73 11.57
C THR A 34 -0.40 -10.21 11.91
N THR A 35 -0.32 -9.23 12.81
CA THR A 35 0.94 -8.55 13.16
C THR A 35 1.27 -8.66 14.64
N PHE A 36 0.34 -9.15 15.47
CA PHE A 36 0.55 -9.41 16.88
C PHE A 36 0.17 -10.85 17.20
N HIS A 37 1.05 -11.51 17.95
CA HIS A 37 1.01 -12.96 18.19
C HIS A 37 1.20 -13.28 19.67
N LEU A 38 0.21 -13.95 20.24
CA LEU A 38 0.27 -14.62 21.54
C LEU A 38 0.00 -16.12 21.33
N PRO A 39 0.33 -17.00 22.31
CA PRO A 39 0.21 -18.44 22.13
C PRO A 39 -1.16 -18.96 21.65
N ASN A 40 -2.25 -18.24 21.91
CA ASN A 40 -3.62 -18.62 21.53
C ASN A 40 -4.41 -17.47 20.88
N TYR A 41 -3.73 -16.41 20.44
CA TYR A 41 -4.41 -15.22 19.92
C TYR A 41 -3.53 -14.50 18.92
N ASP A 42 -4.09 -14.26 17.74
CA ASP A 42 -3.46 -13.47 16.69
C ASP A 42 -4.37 -12.29 16.33
N SER A 43 -3.78 -11.11 16.16
CA SER A 43 -4.51 -9.93 15.77
C SER A 43 -3.77 -9.09 14.75
N LEU A 44 -4.54 -8.32 13.98
CA LEU A 44 -4.00 -7.38 13.01
C LEU A 44 -4.15 -5.97 13.58
N LEU A 45 -3.10 -5.50 14.27
CA LEU A 45 -3.10 -4.22 15.01
C LEU A 45 -2.18 -3.18 14.37
N ASP A 46 -1.00 -3.61 13.92
CA ASP A 46 -0.06 -2.74 13.22
C ASP A 46 -0.44 -2.59 11.76
N LEU A 47 -0.74 -1.35 11.35
CA LEU A 47 -1.23 -1.07 10.01
C LEU A 47 -0.36 -0.07 9.28
N THR A 48 -0.34 -0.24 7.97
CA THR A 48 0.30 0.68 7.05
C THR A 48 -0.74 1.41 6.23
N ILE A 49 -0.94 2.69 6.51
CA ILE A 49 -1.98 3.52 5.88
C ILE A 49 -1.32 4.56 4.97
N VAL A 50 -1.75 4.62 3.71
CA VAL A 50 -1.15 5.48 2.69
C VAL A 50 -2.20 6.26 1.91
N LYS A 51 -1.85 7.49 1.54
CA LYS A 51 -2.66 8.32 0.63
C LYS A 51 -2.44 7.94 -0.84
N LEU A 52 -1.20 7.62 -1.20
CA LEU A 52 -0.78 7.34 -2.58
C LEU A 52 -0.13 5.95 -2.66
N PRO A 53 -0.91 4.87 -2.86
CA PRO A 53 -0.37 3.52 -2.98
C PRO A 53 0.68 3.37 -4.09
N LYS A 54 0.56 4.15 -5.18
CA LYS A 54 1.52 4.16 -6.30
C LYS A 54 2.95 4.59 -5.91
N LYS A 55 3.13 5.25 -4.76
CA LYS A 55 4.45 5.64 -4.24
C LYS A 55 5.08 4.57 -3.36
N VAL A 56 4.34 3.52 -3.04
CA VAL A 56 4.83 2.39 -2.27
C VAL A 56 5.54 1.45 -3.25
N GLN A 57 6.86 1.32 -3.12
CA GLN A 57 7.67 0.46 -3.97
C GLN A 57 7.65 -0.98 -3.45
N TYR A 58 7.70 -1.12 -2.13
CA TYR A 58 7.72 -2.40 -1.44
C TYR A 58 7.18 -2.24 -0.03
N TYR A 59 6.55 -3.29 0.50
CA TYR A 59 6.14 -3.38 1.90
C TYR A 59 6.03 -4.85 2.29
N GLU A 60 6.38 -5.17 3.54
CA GLU A 60 6.24 -6.50 4.14
C GLU A 60 6.21 -6.38 5.66
N GLN A 61 6.00 -7.51 6.30
CA GLN A 61 6.13 -7.81 7.71
C GLN A 61 7.07 -9.02 7.89
N VAL A 62 7.82 -9.04 8.98
CA VAL A 62 8.71 -10.14 9.35
C VAL A 62 8.52 -10.45 10.82
N SER A 63 8.37 -11.73 11.15
CA SER A 63 8.26 -12.16 12.55
C SER A 63 9.52 -11.82 13.34
N ALA A 64 9.34 -11.39 14.59
CA ALA A 64 10.41 -11.04 15.51
C ALA A 64 10.48 -11.98 16.73
N PRO A 65 10.63 -13.31 16.51
CA PRO A 65 10.55 -14.29 17.59
C PRO A 65 11.65 -14.07 18.62
N GLY A 66 11.28 -14.12 19.91
CA GLY A 66 12.20 -13.87 21.02
C GLY A 66 12.56 -12.41 21.25
N PHE A 67 12.04 -11.48 20.43
CA PHE A 67 12.24 -10.04 20.59
C PHE A 67 10.94 -9.31 20.92
N SER A 68 9.86 -9.62 20.20
CA SER A 68 8.55 -8.99 20.39
C SER A 68 7.43 -9.98 20.05
N HIS A 69 6.24 -9.74 20.61
CA HIS A 69 4.99 -10.38 20.16
C HIS A 69 4.46 -9.73 18.87
N HIS A 70 4.99 -8.57 18.48
CA HIS A 70 4.67 -7.92 17.22
C HIS A 70 5.66 -8.32 16.12
N ASP A 71 5.15 -8.47 14.91
CA ASP A 71 5.94 -8.50 13.69
C ASP A 71 6.58 -7.12 13.42
N LEU A 72 7.78 -7.13 12.86
CA LEU A 72 8.40 -5.92 12.31
C LEU A 72 7.74 -5.60 10.97
N ILE A 73 7.05 -4.46 10.88
CA ILE A 73 6.47 -3.96 9.63
C ILE A 73 7.40 -2.92 8.98
N PHE A 74 7.54 -2.99 7.66
CA PHE A 74 8.39 -2.05 6.92
C PHE A 74 7.84 -1.71 5.54
N MET A 75 8.28 -0.57 5.02
CA MET A 75 7.86 -0.03 3.73
C MET A 75 9.02 0.73 3.09
N ALA A 76 9.23 0.49 1.79
CA ALA A 76 9.98 1.38 0.92
C ALA A 76 9.02 2.36 0.24
N TYR A 77 9.14 3.65 0.59
CA TYR A 77 8.31 4.72 0.06
C TYR A 77 9.13 5.64 -0.85
N GLN A 78 8.64 5.89 -2.06
CA GLN A 78 9.29 6.80 -2.99
C GLN A 78 8.89 8.25 -2.69
N PHE A 79 9.88 9.05 -2.31
CA PHE A 79 9.74 10.50 -2.16
C PHE A 79 10.00 11.22 -3.50
N GLY A 80 9.39 12.39 -3.69
CA GLY A 80 9.47 13.17 -4.92
C GLY A 80 8.42 12.82 -5.99
N ASN A 81 8.54 13.44 -7.16
CA ASN A 81 7.68 13.20 -8.32
C ASN A 81 8.28 12.11 -9.20
N ILE A 82 7.43 11.20 -9.69
CA ILE A 82 7.75 10.36 -10.84
C ILE A 82 7.80 11.28 -12.06
N LYS A 83 9.00 11.76 -12.43
CA LYS A 83 9.21 12.39 -13.75
C LYS A 83 9.39 11.28 -14.79
N TYR A 84 8.32 10.63 -15.20
CA TYR A 84 8.32 9.98 -16.52
C TYR A 84 7.68 10.95 -17.51
N SER A 85 8.50 11.83 -18.09
CA SER A 85 8.18 12.40 -19.39
C SER A 85 8.59 11.37 -20.44
N ILE A 86 7.72 10.42 -20.74
CA ILE A 86 7.80 9.78 -22.05
C ILE A 86 7.00 10.71 -22.96
N LEU A 87 7.70 11.63 -23.64
CA LEU A 87 7.17 12.13 -24.90
C LEU A 87 7.08 10.90 -25.79
N SER A 88 5.85 10.42 -25.99
CA SER A 88 5.56 9.57 -27.15
C SER A 88 5.97 10.40 -28.36
N ILE A 89 7.11 10.07 -28.97
CA ILE A 89 7.38 10.48 -30.35
C ILE A 89 6.29 9.80 -31.16
N GLN A 90 5.25 10.56 -31.50
CA GLN A 90 4.37 10.20 -32.59
C GLN A 90 5.27 10.16 -33.83
N LEU A 91 5.65 8.95 -34.26
CA LEU A 91 6.11 8.76 -35.63
C LEU A 91 4.90 8.99 -36.53
N GLU A 92 4.61 10.26 -36.82
CA GLU A 92 3.82 10.63 -37.97
C GLU A 92 4.60 10.16 -39.21
N LYS A 93 4.28 8.96 -39.70
CA LYS A 93 4.47 8.67 -41.13
C LYS A 93 3.43 9.49 -41.89
N SER A 94 3.70 10.79 -42.05
CA SER A 94 3.09 11.61 -43.09
C SER A 94 3.79 11.28 -44.41
N GLY A 95 3.09 10.56 -45.29
CA GLY A 95 3.61 10.20 -46.60
C GLY A 95 2.63 9.39 -47.41
N SER A 96 1.38 9.86 -47.49
CA SER A 96 0.41 9.37 -48.47
C SER A 96 0.72 9.93 -49.86
N GLY A 97 1.01 9.04 -50.82
CA GLY A 97 0.48 9.14 -52.18
C GLY A 97 1.34 9.74 -53.29
N THR A 98 1.49 8.91 -54.34
CA THR A 98 1.34 9.21 -55.79
C THR A 98 2.60 9.32 -56.68
N SER A 99 2.89 8.20 -57.37
CA SER A 99 3.17 7.97 -58.81
C SER A 99 4.38 8.55 -59.58
N VAL A 100 4.68 7.84 -60.69
CA VAL A 100 5.53 8.11 -61.89
C VAL A 100 7.01 7.74 -61.68
N ILE A 101 7.68 6.81 -62.39
CA ILE A 101 7.57 6.21 -63.75
C ILE A 101 7.70 4.68 -63.62
#